data_AF-A0A919JX38-F1
#
_entry.id   AF-A0A919JX38-F1
#
_cell.length_a   1.000
_cell.length_b   1.000
_cell.length_c   1.000
_cell.angle_alpha   90.00
_cell.angle_beta   90.00
_cell.angle_gamma   90.00
#
_symmetry.space_group_name_H-M   'P 1'
#
loop_
_entity.id
_entity.type
_entity.pdbx_description
1 polymer ?
#
loop_
_entity_poly.entity_id
_entity_poly.type
_entity_poly.pdbx_seq_one_letter_code
_entity_poly.pdbx_strand_id
1 'polypeptide(L)'
;MPETTMTRTPRAPDDAVRLRLDPVPSRTTVLDGAWWPRSTDVVAELPALVEALADLRGEITHVLLNAGEWDLPHPRRAASGHRTIRLGWYTSQPAGLITVMSDFGRDRFDLLVVPPDASPASADGALTAAADPIDRRRTPELLSGIDHVS
;
A
#
# COMPACT_ATOMS: atom_id res chain seq x y z
N MET A 1 10.29 3.18 42.72
CA MET A 1 10.47 2.88 41.29
C MET A 1 9.14 2.33 40.76
N PRO A 2 8.25 3.14 40.15
CA PRO A 2 7.16 2.60 39.36
C PRO A 2 7.51 2.63 37.87
N GLU A 3 7.17 1.53 37.20
CA GLU A 3 7.44 1.27 35.79
C GLU A 3 6.64 2.21 34.89
N THR A 4 7.33 2.87 33.95
CA THR A 4 6.72 3.67 32.90
C THR A 4 5.90 2.76 31.98
N THR A 5 4.61 2.62 32.28
CA THR A 5 3.63 2.07 31.33
C THR A 5 3.44 3.12 30.24
N MET A 6 4.18 2.98 29.13
CA MET A 6 3.93 3.75 27.92
C MET A 6 2.56 3.34 27.37
N THR A 7 1.54 4.14 27.65
CA THR A 7 0.22 4.04 27.03
C THR A 7 0.38 4.40 25.55
N ARG A 8 0.48 3.40 24.67
CA ARG A 8 0.38 3.62 23.21
C ARG A 8 -1.04 4.13 22.94
N THR A 9 -1.17 5.45 22.76
CA THR A 9 -2.43 6.09 22.39
C THR A 9 -3.01 5.39 21.15
N PRO A 10 -4.29 4.96 21.14
CA PRO A 10 -4.93 4.50 19.93
C PRO A 10 -4.89 5.63 18.91
N ARG A 11 -4.17 5.43 17.80
CA ARG A 11 -4.10 6.41 16.73
C ARG A 11 -5.52 6.61 16.19
N ALA A 12 -5.97 7.86 16.10
CA ALA A 12 -7.31 8.21 15.66
C ALA A 12 -7.62 7.57 14.28
N PRO A 13 -8.89 7.23 13.97
CA PRO A 13 -9.28 6.61 12.70
C PRO A 13 -8.99 7.48 11.46
N ASP A 14 -8.63 8.75 11.65
CA ASP A 14 -8.18 9.66 10.58
C ASP A 14 -6.72 9.44 10.14
N ASP A 15 -5.94 8.62 10.85
CA ASP A 15 -4.58 8.20 10.46
C ASP A 15 -4.59 6.73 9.98
N ALA A 16 -5.78 6.10 9.94
CA ALA A 16 -5.92 4.74 9.44
C ALA A 16 -5.59 4.73 7.94
N VAL A 17 -4.56 3.98 7.58
CA VAL A 17 -4.22 3.66 6.19
C VAL A 17 -5.48 3.11 5.52
N ARG A 18 -5.85 3.68 4.37
CA ARG A 18 -6.98 3.20 3.56
C ARG A 18 -6.54 1.97 2.78
N LEU A 19 -6.41 0.85 3.48
CA LEU A 19 -5.93 -0.43 2.97
C LEU A 19 -7.04 -1.48 3.07
N ARG A 20 -7.29 -2.20 1.98
CA ARG A 20 -8.07 -3.44 1.98
C ARG A 20 -7.20 -4.55 1.43
N LEU A 21 -7.05 -5.61 2.20
CA LEU A 21 -6.33 -6.82 1.81
C LEU A 21 -7.31 -7.96 1.63
N ASP A 22 -6.97 -8.87 0.71
CA ASP A 22 -7.58 -10.19 0.69
C ASP A 22 -7.24 -10.91 2.01
N PRO A 23 -8.21 -11.41 2.79
CA PRO A 23 -7.93 -12.10 4.05
C PRO A 23 -7.11 -13.39 3.87
N VAL A 24 -7.16 -14.03 2.69
CA VAL A 24 -6.49 -15.29 2.39
C VAL A 24 -5.43 -15.06 1.31
N PRO A 25 -4.14 -14.94 1.68
CA PRO A 25 -3.07 -14.74 0.71
C PRO A 25 -3.03 -15.95 -0.22
N SER A 26 -3.47 -15.74 -1.45
CA SER A 26 -3.73 -16.81 -2.41
C SER A 26 -2.82 -16.59 -3.60
N ARG A 27 -1.95 -17.56 -3.91
CA ARG A 27 -1.04 -17.46 -5.07
C ARG A 27 -1.74 -17.42 -6.43
N THR A 28 -3.06 -17.51 -6.44
CA THR A 28 -3.93 -17.47 -7.61
C THR A 28 -4.58 -16.11 -7.83
N THR A 29 -4.52 -15.20 -6.85
CA THR A 29 -5.05 -13.84 -6.99
C THR A 29 -4.06 -12.99 -7.76
N VAL A 30 -4.60 -12.05 -8.52
CA VAL A 30 -3.80 -11.14 -9.35
C VAL A 30 -3.28 -9.96 -8.52
N LEU A 31 -4.04 -9.58 -7.50
CA LEU A 31 -3.71 -8.59 -6.48
C LEU A 31 -4.04 -9.18 -5.11
N ASP A 32 -3.24 -8.83 -4.10
CA ASP A 32 -3.43 -9.21 -2.70
C ASP A 32 -4.27 -8.18 -1.93
N GLY A 33 -4.62 -7.09 -2.60
CA GLY A 33 -5.38 -5.99 -2.04
C GLY A 33 -5.20 -4.68 -2.80
N ALA A 34 -5.69 -3.62 -2.17
CA ALA A 34 -5.54 -2.26 -2.65
C ALA A 34 -5.33 -1.29 -1.50
N TRP A 35 -4.64 -0.22 -1.83
CA TRP A 35 -4.29 0.88 -0.96
C TRP A 35 -4.67 2.18 -1.65
N TRP A 36 -5.34 3.06 -0.91
CA TRP A 36 -5.68 4.40 -1.36
C TRP A 36 -4.86 5.45 -0.59
N PRO A 37 -3.69 5.88 -1.11
CA PRO A 37 -2.93 6.97 -0.53
C PRO A 37 -3.74 8.27 -0.49
N ARG A 38 -3.38 9.17 0.42
CA ARG A 38 -3.95 10.53 0.43
C ARG A 38 -3.18 11.50 -0.44
N SER A 39 -1.91 11.19 -0.72
CA SER A 39 -0.99 12.04 -1.46
C SER A 39 -0.06 11.19 -2.33
N THR A 40 0.57 11.81 -3.32
CA THR A 40 1.65 11.18 -4.11
C THR A 40 3.04 11.33 -3.46
N ASP A 41 3.10 11.78 -2.20
CA ASP A 41 4.33 11.84 -1.40
C ASP A 41 4.62 10.47 -0.77
N VAL A 42 5.60 9.77 -1.34
CA VAL A 42 5.99 8.43 -0.91
C VAL A 42 6.52 8.39 0.53
N VAL A 43 7.19 9.45 1.00
CA VAL A 43 7.85 9.47 2.31
C VAL A 43 6.83 9.71 3.41
N ALA A 44 5.78 10.49 3.12
CA ALA A 44 4.66 10.69 4.03
C ALA A 44 3.77 9.43 4.12
N GLU A 45 3.56 8.73 3.01
CA GLU A 45 2.54 7.70 2.87
C GLU A 45 3.04 6.28 3.21
N LEU A 46 4.26 5.92 2.81
CA LEU A 46 4.80 4.56 3.05
C LEU A 46 4.97 4.14 4.50
N PRO A 47 5.36 5.03 5.45
CA PRO A 47 5.54 4.61 6.84
C PRO A 47 4.27 4.02 7.43
N ALA A 48 3.13 4.64 7.15
CA ALA A 48 1.83 4.17 7.62
C ALA A 48 1.45 2.85 6.93
N LEU A 49 1.60 2.77 5.60
CA LEU A 49 1.32 1.54 4.85
C LEU A 49 2.15 0.36 5.37
N VAL A 50 3.44 0.56 5.61
CA VAL A 50 4.32 -0.50 6.10
C VAL A 50 3.98 -0.92 7.52
N GLU A 51 3.63 0.00 8.41
CA GLU A 51 3.15 -0.37 9.75
C GLU A 51 1.90 -1.25 9.66
N ALA A 52 0.90 -0.85 8.86
CA ALA A 52 -0.33 -1.63 8.68
C ALA A 52 -0.05 -3.02 8.05
N LEU A 53 0.82 -3.10 7.06
CA LEU A 53 1.21 -4.38 6.45
C LEU A 53 2.05 -5.23 7.40
N ALA A 54 2.89 -4.63 8.25
CA ALA A 54 3.68 -5.34 9.23
C ALA A 54 2.82 -6.04 10.29
N ASP A 55 1.76 -5.37 10.76
CA ASP A 55 0.79 -5.94 11.69
C ASP A 55 -0.02 -7.10 11.07
N LEU A 56 -0.31 -7.04 9.76
CA LEU A 56 -1.18 -8.02 9.08
C LEU A 56 -0.44 -9.19 8.42
N ARG A 57 0.75 -8.94 7.86
CA ARG A 57 1.49 -9.86 6.97
C ARG A 57 2.93 -10.12 7.44
N GLY A 58 3.37 -9.44 8.50
CA GLY A 58 4.73 -9.55 9.01
C GLY A 58 5.69 -8.55 8.38
N GLU A 59 6.96 -8.65 8.77
CA GLU A 59 7.98 -7.62 8.55
C GLU A 59 8.24 -7.31 7.07
N ILE A 60 7.94 -6.08 6.66
CA ILE A 60 8.20 -5.57 5.31
C ILE A 60 9.62 -5.01 5.20
N THR A 61 10.34 -5.39 4.14
CA THR A 61 11.73 -4.95 3.92
C THR A 61 11.93 -4.19 2.62
N HIS A 62 11.16 -4.54 1.57
CA HIS A 62 11.29 -3.93 0.26
C HIS A 62 9.92 -3.56 -0.31
N VAL A 63 9.88 -2.41 -0.98
CA VAL A 63 8.69 -1.89 -1.66
C VAL A 63 9.12 -1.43 -3.05
N LEU A 64 8.43 -1.89 -4.08
CA LEU A 64 8.66 -1.53 -5.48
C LEU A 64 7.51 -0.68 -5.97
N LEU A 65 7.83 0.51 -6.47
CA LEU A 65 6.89 1.54 -6.90
C LEU A 65 7.15 1.97 -8.35
N ASN A 66 6.10 2.38 -9.04
CA ASN A 66 6.22 3.05 -10.31
C ASN A 66 6.67 4.51 -10.12
N ALA A 67 7.88 4.84 -10.57
CA ALA A 67 8.44 6.20 -10.44
C ALA A 67 7.61 7.31 -11.12
N GLY A 68 6.75 6.98 -12.09
CA GLY A 68 5.87 7.94 -12.75
C GLY A 68 4.66 8.37 -11.93
N GLU A 69 4.34 7.66 -10.85
CA GLU A 69 3.11 7.86 -10.07
C GLU A 69 3.34 8.60 -8.74
N TRP A 70 4.62 8.84 -8.38
CA TRP A 70 5.03 9.42 -7.09
C TRP A 70 5.87 10.67 -7.30
N ASP A 71 5.69 11.64 -6.39
CA ASP A 71 6.40 12.91 -6.43
C ASP A 71 7.91 12.74 -6.20
N LEU A 72 8.68 13.70 -6.70
CA LEU A 72 10.13 13.75 -6.48
C LEU A 72 10.45 14.43 -5.14
N PRO A 73 11.47 13.97 -4.40
CA PRO A 73 12.49 13.01 -4.80
C PRO A 73 12.06 11.54 -4.66
N HIS A 74 12.72 10.65 -5.40
CA HIS A 74 12.56 9.19 -5.31
C HIS A 74 13.64 8.57 -4.40
N PRO A 75 13.50 8.62 -3.06
CA PRO A 75 14.52 8.11 -2.16
C PRO A 75 14.65 6.60 -2.28
N ARG A 76 15.87 6.07 -2.18
CA ARG A 76 16.07 4.61 -2.19
C ARG A 76 15.63 3.92 -0.89
N ARG A 77 15.31 4.71 0.14
CA ARG A 77 14.99 4.23 1.48
C ARG A 77 13.98 5.15 2.15
N ALA A 78 13.01 4.57 2.85
CA ALA A 78 12.08 5.30 3.72
C ALA A 78 12.19 4.79 5.15
N ALA A 79 12.04 5.69 6.13
CA ALA A 79 11.99 5.32 7.54
C ALA A 79 10.55 4.98 7.92
N SER A 80 10.34 3.85 8.60
CA SER A 80 9.06 3.47 9.21
C SER A 80 9.34 3.00 10.64
N GLY A 81 8.91 3.81 11.61
CA GLY A 81 9.28 3.64 13.02
C GLY A 81 10.79 3.51 13.22
N HIS A 82 11.23 2.34 13.71
CA HIS A 82 12.65 2.02 13.95
C HIS A 82 13.34 1.30 12.78
N ARG A 83 12.67 1.18 11.63
CA ARG A 83 13.11 0.37 10.50
C ARG A 83 13.30 1.23 9.25
N THR A 84 14.14 0.72 8.35
CA THR A 84 14.39 1.34 7.06
C THR A 84 13.94 0.40 5.96
N ILE A 85 12.95 0.82 5.20
CA ILE A 85 12.41 0.09 4.05
C ILE A 85 13.22 0.48 2.83
N ARG A 86 13.56 -0.49 1.99
CA ARG A 86 14.19 -0.23 0.68
C ARG A 86 13.12 0.04 -0.37
N LEU A 87 13.28 1.14 -1.09
CA LEU A 87 12.39 1.53 -2.18
C LEU A 87 13.07 1.25 -3.51
N GLY A 88 12.39 0.46 -4.34
CA GLY A 88 12.72 0.22 -5.73
C GLY A 88 11.82 1.07 -6.63
N TRP A 89 12.43 1.79 -7.56
CA TRP A 89 11.73 2.70 -8.48
C TRP A 89 11.81 2.15 -9.89
N TYR A 90 10.66 1.86 -10.49
CA TYR A 90 10.58 1.20 -11.80
C TYR A 90 9.55 1.89 -12.70
N THR A 91 9.98 2.56 -13.76
CA THR A 91 9.06 3.15 -14.75
C THR A 91 8.35 2.10 -15.60
N SER A 92 8.87 0.87 -15.65
CA SER A 92 8.27 -0.26 -16.35
C SER A 92 7.20 -1.00 -15.52
N GLN A 93 7.06 -0.65 -14.25
CA GLN A 93 6.02 -1.23 -13.40
C GLN A 93 4.64 -0.71 -13.87
N PRO A 94 3.58 -1.52 -13.85
CA PRO A 94 2.25 -1.03 -14.19
C PRO A 94 1.85 0.19 -13.34
N ALA A 95 1.14 1.14 -13.94
CA ALA A 95 0.57 2.27 -13.21
C ALA A 95 -0.33 1.76 -12.06
N GLY A 96 -0.30 2.50 -10.95
CA GLY A 96 -0.91 2.12 -9.68
C GLY A 96 -0.54 0.74 -9.13
N LEU A 97 0.54 0.06 -9.55
CA LEU A 97 0.97 -1.17 -8.88
C LEU A 97 2.07 -0.86 -7.86
N ILE A 98 1.87 -1.33 -6.63
CA ILE A 98 2.93 -1.39 -5.62
C ILE A 98 3.15 -2.85 -5.21
N THR A 99 4.41 -3.28 -5.27
CA THR A 99 4.78 -4.64 -4.88
C THR A 99 5.56 -4.57 -3.57
N VAL A 100 5.07 -5.27 -2.56
CA VAL A 100 5.64 -5.28 -1.22
C VAL A 100 6.24 -6.65 -0.94
N MET A 101 7.43 -6.67 -0.35
CA MET A 101 8.14 -7.90 0.00
C MET A 101 8.49 -7.91 1.49
N SER A 102 8.22 -9.03 2.14
CA SER A 102 8.61 -9.27 3.54
C SER A 102 9.95 -10.00 3.66
N ASP A 103 10.65 -9.79 4.78
CA ASP A 103 11.80 -10.63 5.13
C ASP A 103 11.32 -12.08 5.33
N PHE A 104 12.18 -13.06 5.02
CA PHE A 104 11.87 -14.46 4.68
C PHE A 104 11.44 -14.73 3.23
N GLY A 105 11.35 -13.71 2.36
CA GLY A 105 11.45 -13.84 0.90
C GLY A 105 10.45 -14.78 0.21
N ARG A 106 9.42 -15.25 0.91
CA ARG A 106 8.42 -16.19 0.40
C ARG A 106 7.08 -15.55 0.08
N ASP A 107 6.82 -14.37 0.64
CA ASP A 107 5.56 -13.65 0.45
C ASP A 107 5.83 -12.31 -0.25
N ARG A 108 5.30 -12.23 -1.47
CA ARG A 108 5.26 -11.03 -2.29
C ARG A 108 3.79 -10.64 -2.38
N PHE A 109 3.50 -9.39 -2.06
CA PHE A 109 2.15 -8.85 -2.11
C PHE A 109 2.07 -7.80 -3.20
N ASP A 110 1.16 -8.01 -4.16
CA ASP A 110 0.90 -7.07 -5.23
C ASP A 110 -0.37 -6.27 -4.88
N LEU A 111 -0.23 -4.97 -4.59
CA LEU A 111 -1.33 -4.10 -4.19
C LEU A 111 -1.63 -3.07 -5.29
N LEU A 112 -2.92 -2.81 -5.51
CA LEU A 112 -3.37 -1.68 -6.31
C LEU A 112 -3.29 -0.38 -5.50
N VAL A 113 -2.57 0.60 -5.99
CA VAL A 113 -2.56 2.00 -5.56
C VAL A 113 -3.67 2.74 -6.30
N VAL A 114 -4.68 3.18 -5.56
CA VAL A 114 -5.74 4.05 -6.07
C VAL A 114 -5.22 5.48 -6.10
N PRO A 115 -5.40 6.25 -7.20
CA PRO A 115 -4.98 7.65 -7.26
C PRO A 115 -5.61 8.47 -6.12
N PRO A 116 -4.87 9.39 -5.47
CA PRO A 116 -5.42 10.20 -4.39
C PRO A 116 -6.59 11.07 -4.85
N ASP A 117 -6.56 11.55 -6.10
CA ASP A 117 -7.63 12.35 -6.74
C ASP A 117 -8.84 11.51 -7.20
N ALA A 118 -8.84 10.20 -6.96
CA ALA A 118 -9.97 9.33 -7.25
C ALA A 118 -11.20 9.72 -6.43
N SER A 119 -12.38 9.64 -7.04
CA SER A 119 -13.64 9.81 -6.33
C SER A 119 -13.81 8.73 -5.24
N PRO A 120 -14.39 9.04 -4.07
CA PRO A 120 -14.53 8.05 -3.00
C PRO A 120 -15.31 6.80 -3.41
N ALA A 121 -16.29 6.94 -4.31
CA ALA A 121 -17.07 5.82 -4.83
C ALA A 121 -16.23 4.91 -5.74
N SER A 122 -15.43 5.49 -6.64
CA SER A 122 -14.51 4.72 -7.49
C SER A 122 -13.40 4.08 -6.67
N ALA A 123 -12.86 4.80 -5.68
CA ALA A 123 -11.84 4.30 -4.79
C ALA A 123 -12.34 3.10 -3.97
N ASP A 124 -13.56 3.17 -3.39
CA ASP A 124 -14.15 2.05 -2.66
C ASP A 124 -14.43 0.84 -3.58
N GLY A 125 -14.89 1.09 -4.80
CA GLY A 125 -15.07 0.05 -5.82
C GLY A 125 -13.76 -0.65 -6.18
N ALA A 126 -12.70 0.12 -6.41
CA ALA A 126 -11.36 -0.41 -6.69
C ALA A 126 -10.77 -1.17 -5.50
N LEU A 127 -10.93 -0.63 -4.28
CA LEU A 127 -10.51 -1.26 -3.03
C LEU A 127 -11.23 -2.59 -2.80
N THR A 128 -12.53 -2.67 -3.12
CA THR A 128 -13.32 -3.90 -3.03
C THR A 128 -12.88 -4.92 -4.07
N ALA A 129 -12.74 -4.50 -5.34
CA ALA A 129 -12.38 -5.38 -6.44
C ALA A 129 -10.98 -5.99 -6.25
N ALA A 130 -10.00 -5.21 -5.81
CA ALA A 130 -8.65 -5.69 -5.61
C ALA A 130 -8.48 -6.59 -4.38
N ALA A 131 -9.43 -6.56 -3.43
CA ALA A 131 -9.46 -7.44 -2.26
C ALA A 131 -10.36 -8.68 -2.48
N ASP A 132 -10.96 -8.83 -3.66
CA ASP A 132 -11.79 -9.98 -4.02
C ASP A 132 -10.91 -11.09 -4.65
N PRO A 133 -10.83 -12.30 -4.05
CA PRO A 133 -9.99 -13.38 -4.55
C PRO A 133 -10.40 -13.92 -5.92
N ILE A 134 -11.62 -13.65 -6.37
CA ILE A 134 -12.18 -14.08 -7.65
C ILE A 134 -11.88 -13.04 -8.73
N ASP A 135 -11.61 -11.79 -8.37
CA ASP A 135 -11.27 -10.75 -9.33
C ASP A 135 -9.87 -10.99 -9.91
N ARG A 136 -9.82 -11.07 -11.24
CA ARG A 136 -8.61 -11.35 -12.01
C ARG A 136 -8.11 -10.13 -12.77
N ARG A 137 -8.76 -8.98 -12.60
CA ARG A 137 -8.35 -7.74 -13.24
C ARG A 137 -7.03 -7.28 -12.66
N ARG A 138 -6.13 -6.85 -13.54
CA ARG A 138 -4.86 -6.22 -13.15
C ARG A 138 -5.09 -4.74 -12.85
N THR A 139 -4.11 -4.16 -12.18
CA THR A 139 -4.01 -2.73 -11.88
C THR A 139 -4.46 -1.79 -13.00
N PRO A 140 -3.94 -1.88 -14.24
CA PRO A 140 -4.35 -0.97 -15.32
C PRO A 140 -5.83 -1.09 -15.69
N GLU A 141 -6.44 -2.27 -15.54
CA GLU A 141 -7.87 -2.48 -15.82
C GLU A 141 -8.75 -1.88 -14.72
N LEU A 142 -8.33 -1.98 -13.45
CA LEU A 142 -9.03 -1.38 -12.32
C LEU A 142 -8.92 0.15 -12.35
N LEU A 143 -7.74 0.69 -12.69
CA LEU A 143 -7.51 2.13 -12.82
C LEU A 143 -8.32 2.76 -13.96
N SER A 144 -8.53 2.04 -15.07
CA SER A 144 -9.28 2.55 -16.23
C SER A 144 -10.74 2.88 -15.91
N GLY A 145 -11.29 2.34 -14.81
CA GLY A 145 -12.65 2.60 -14.34
C GLY A 145 -12.74 3.64 -13.22
N ILE A 146 -11.65 4.29 -12.84
CA ILE A 146 -11.63 5.26 -11.74
C ILE A 146 -12.03 6.63 -12.27
N ASP A 147 -13.08 7.21 -11.68
CA ASP A 147 -13.47 8.58 -11.91
C ASP A 147 -12.70 9.50 -10.96
N HIS A 148 -12.27 10.66 -11.45
CA HIS A 148 -11.46 11.62 -10.70
C HIS A 148 -12.29 12.82 -10.28
N VAL A 149 -12.09 13.29 -9.05
CA VAL A 149 -12.76 14.50 -8.57
C VAL A 149 -12.15 15.70 -9.30
N SER A 150 -12.94 16.36 -10.15
CA SER A 150 -12.53 17.55 -10.93
C SER A 150 -12.46 18.83 -10.09
#